data_AF-A0A094W8Y9-F1
#
_entry.id   AF-A0A094W8Y9-F1
#
_cell.length_a   1.000
_cell.length_b   1.000
_cell.length_c   1.000
_cell.angle_alpha   90.00
_cell.angle_beta   90.00
_cell.angle_gamma   90.00
#
_symmetry.space_group_name_H-M   'P 1'
#
loop_
_entity.id
_entity.type
_entity.pdbx_description
1 polymer ?
#
loop_
_entity_poly.entity_id
_entity_poly.type
_entity_poly.pdbx_seq_one_letter_code
_entity_poly.pdbx_strand_id
1 'polypeptide(L)'
;MGDMNGMSGMSSGTGSAPASVGHGKGVVKSVDTAAGTVTIAHGPIKAFGWKGMTMAFAVKHRSDLSALKKGEHVRFDVIQDTQGPVITKIEELP
;
A
#
# COMPACT_ATOMS: atom_id res chain seq x y z
N MET A 1 26.84 -41.34 -27.97
CA MET A 1 26.47 -40.01 -27.47
C MET A 1 25.07 -40.11 -26.91
N GLY A 2 24.96 -40.14 -25.58
CA GLY A 2 23.68 -40.10 -24.90
C GLY A 2 23.63 -38.80 -24.12
N ASP A 3 22.58 -38.01 -24.31
CA ASP A 3 22.33 -36.80 -23.54
C ASP A 3 20.80 -36.65 -23.38
N MET A 4 20.28 -37.07 -22.23
CA MET A 4 18.98 -36.66 -21.68
C MET A 4 19.21 -35.47 -20.74
N ASN A 5 18.62 -34.30 -21.01
CA ASN A 5 18.17 -33.28 -20.04
C ASN A 5 17.70 -32.03 -20.82
N GLY A 6 16.65 -31.29 -20.47
CA GLY A 6 15.88 -31.26 -19.24
C GLY A 6 14.55 -30.55 -19.46
N MET A 7 13.54 -31.12 -18.83
CA MET A 7 12.19 -30.60 -18.69
C MET A 7 12.27 -29.25 -17.97
N SER A 8 12.14 -28.13 -18.70
CA SER A 8 11.92 -26.82 -18.09
C SER A 8 10.42 -26.62 -17.85
N GLY A 9 9.87 -27.48 -17.00
CA GLY A 9 8.68 -27.17 -16.22
C GLY A 9 9.12 -26.41 -14.99
N MET A 10 9.06 -25.08 -15.02
CA MET A 10 8.96 -24.31 -13.79
C MET A 10 7.75 -23.38 -13.99
N SER A 11 6.65 -23.83 -13.39
CA SER A 11 5.44 -23.07 -13.19
C SER A 11 5.77 -21.61 -12.91
N SER A 12 5.07 -20.72 -13.61
CA SER A 12 4.78 -19.37 -13.14
C SER A 12 4.03 -19.48 -11.81
N GLY A 13 4.77 -19.82 -10.76
CA GLY A 13 4.35 -19.65 -9.40
C GLY A 13 4.29 -18.15 -9.18
N THR A 14 3.08 -17.64 -8.97
CA THR A 14 2.78 -16.32 -8.43
C THR A 14 3.44 -16.16 -7.06
N GLY A 15 4.77 -16.07 -7.04
CA GLY A 15 5.53 -15.55 -5.92
C GLY A 15 5.46 -14.05 -6.05
N SER A 16 4.46 -13.42 -5.43
CA SER A 16 4.57 -12.01 -5.09
C SER A 16 5.87 -11.86 -4.31
N ALA A 17 6.92 -11.32 -4.96
CA ALA A 17 8.04 -10.76 -4.23
C ALA A 17 7.44 -9.88 -3.13
N PRO A 18 7.98 -9.88 -1.90
CA PRO A 18 7.42 -9.07 -0.83
C PRO A 18 7.36 -7.63 -1.35
N ALA A 19 6.16 -7.13 -1.57
CA ALA A 19 5.97 -5.77 -2.05
C ALA A 19 6.65 -4.87 -1.01
N SER A 20 7.61 -4.06 -1.46
CA SER A 20 8.34 -3.15 -0.56
C SER A 20 7.32 -2.37 0.26
N VAL A 21 7.43 -2.46 1.58
CA VAL A 21 6.53 -1.72 2.49
C VAL A 21 7.07 -0.32 2.65
N GLY A 22 6.27 0.66 2.24
CA GLY A 22 6.48 2.07 2.52
C GLY A 22 5.81 2.46 3.83
N HIS A 23 6.52 3.24 4.64
CA HIS A 23 5.97 3.84 5.84
C HIS A 23 5.72 5.32 5.58
N GLY A 24 4.47 5.74 5.79
CA GLY A 24 4.01 7.11 5.63
C GLY A 24 3.50 7.69 6.94
N LYS A 25 3.60 9.02 7.05
CA LYS A 25 2.87 9.82 8.03
C LYS A 25 2.19 10.96 7.30
N GLY A 26 1.02 11.39 7.74
CA GLY A 26 0.31 12.45 7.05
C GLY A 26 -0.96 12.89 7.76
N VAL A 27 -1.68 13.77 7.07
CA VAL A 27 -2.97 14.30 7.54
C VAL A 27 -4.08 13.82 6.62
N VAL A 28 -5.13 13.24 7.19
CA VAL A 28 -6.31 12.82 6.44
C VAL A 28 -7.02 14.04 5.89
N LYS A 29 -7.23 14.09 4.58
CA LYS A 29 -7.93 15.16 3.86
C LYS A 29 -9.39 14.81 3.55
N SER A 30 -9.66 13.55 3.26
CA SER A 30 -11.00 13.00 3.07
C SER A 30 -11.00 11.47 3.21
N VAL A 31 -12.16 10.92 3.54
CA VAL A 31 -12.40 9.47 3.66
C VAL A 31 -13.59 9.14 2.77
N ASP A 32 -13.43 8.14 1.90
CA ASP A 32 -14.51 7.59 1.07
C ASP A 32 -14.68 6.11 1.41
N THR A 33 -15.61 5.83 2.32
CA THR A 33 -15.91 4.47 2.78
C THR A 33 -16.62 3.63 1.72
N ALA A 34 -17.33 4.28 0.78
CA ALA A 34 -18.01 3.60 -0.31
C ALA A 34 -17.00 3.09 -1.35
N ALA A 35 -16.04 3.93 -1.74
CA ALA A 35 -14.95 3.56 -2.63
C ALA A 35 -13.86 2.73 -1.93
N GLY A 36 -13.78 2.77 -0.59
CA GLY A 36 -12.74 2.10 0.17
C GLY A 36 -11.38 2.82 0.05
N THR A 37 -11.39 4.14 0.02
CA THR A 37 -10.19 4.96 -0.16
C THR A 37 -10.10 6.08 0.89
N VAL A 38 -8.87 6.52 1.14
CA VAL A 38 -8.57 7.68 2.01
C VAL A 38 -7.59 8.60 1.29
N THR A 39 -7.88 9.90 1.28
CA THR A 39 -6.94 10.90 0.76
C THR A 39 -6.11 11.44 1.90
N ILE A 40 -4.79 11.31 1.79
CA ILE A 40 -3.83 11.72 2.82
C ILE A 40 -2.84 12.71 2.21
N ALA A 41 -2.66 13.85 2.86
CA ALA A 41 -1.50 14.70 2.65
C ALA A 41 -0.32 14.08 3.41
N HIS A 42 0.42 13.20 2.74
CA HIS A 42 1.50 12.44 3.33
C HIS A 42 2.84 13.17 3.19
N GLY A 43 3.73 12.94 4.16
CA GLY A 43 5.14 13.28 4.07
C GLY A 43 5.92 12.29 3.18
N PRO A 44 7.26 12.37 3.16
CA PRO A 44 8.06 11.50 2.31
C PRO A 44 7.91 10.01 2.65
N ILE A 45 7.76 9.17 1.61
CA ILE A 45 7.74 7.70 1.73
C ILE A 45 9.00 7.16 1.05
N LYS A 46 10.04 6.94 1.86
CA LYS A 46 11.39 6.62 1.39
C LYS A 46 11.46 5.34 0.56
N ALA A 47 10.67 4.33 0.91
CA ALA A 47 10.67 3.04 0.22
C ALA A 47 10.34 3.15 -1.29
N PHE A 48 9.59 4.18 -1.68
CA PHE A 48 9.18 4.42 -3.06
C PHE A 48 9.83 5.68 -3.66
N GLY A 49 10.69 6.38 -2.92
CA GLY A 49 11.26 7.66 -3.33
C GLY A 49 10.22 8.79 -3.44
N TRP A 50 9.04 8.63 -2.84
CA TRP A 50 7.98 9.63 -2.91
C TRP A 50 8.26 10.80 -1.97
N LYS A 51 8.14 12.01 -2.50
CA LYS A 51 8.14 13.24 -1.69
C LYS A 51 6.78 13.41 -1.00
N GLY A 52 6.67 14.40 -0.12
CA GLY A 52 5.39 14.74 0.47
C GLY A 52 4.41 15.27 -0.59
N MET A 53 3.22 14.69 -0.66
CA MET A 53 2.15 15.10 -1.57
C MET A 53 0.78 14.67 -1.02
N THR A 54 -0.29 15.14 -1.66
CA THR A 54 -1.67 14.71 -1.35
C THR A 54 -2.09 13.66 -2.36
N MET A 55 -2.40 12.45 -1.90
CA MET A 55 -2.77 11.33 -2.75
C MET A 55 -3.88 10.50 -2.11
N ALA A 56 -4.73 9.89 -2.94
CA ALA A 56 -5.72 8.91 -2.52
C ALA A 56 -5.10 7.52 -2.48
N PHE A 57 -5.33 6.81 -1.39
CA PHE A 57 -4.86 5.46 -1.16
C PHE A 57 -6.05 4.53 -1.01
N ALA A 58 -6.01 3.38 -1.67
CA ALA A 58 -6.92 2.29 -1.33
C ALA A 58 -6.53 1.71 0.03
N VAL A 59 -7.49 1.15 0.77
CA VAL A 59 -7.19 0.43 2.01
C VAL A 59 -7.47 -1.06 1.85
N LYS A 60 -6.66 -1.88 2.51
CA LYS A 60 -6.86 -3.32 2.56
C LYS A 60 -8.10 -3.69 3.39
N HIS A 61 -8.35 -2.97 4.48
CA HIS A 61 -9.46 -3.20 5.38
C HIS A 61 -10.34 -1.95 5.46
N ARG A 62 -11.57 -1.99 4.92
CA ARG A 62 -12.48 -0.84 4.95
C ARG A 62 -12.87 -0.40 6.37
N SER A 63 -12.82 -1.31 7.34
CA SER A 63 -13.04 -1.02 8.76
C SER A 63 -12.08 0.05 9.29
N ASP A 64 -10.88 0.15 8.73
CA ASP A 64 -9.89 1.14 9.13
C ASP A 64 -10.36 2.56 8.82
N LEU A 65 -11.16 2.75 7.76
CA LEU A 65 -11.69 4.06 7.37
C LEU A 65 -12.71 4.61 8.36
N SER A 66 -13.45 3.74 9.04
CA SER A 66 -14.51 4.14 9.97
C SER A 66 -13.96 4.86 11.21
N ALA A 67 -12.71 4.58 11.57
CA ALA A 67 -12.03 5.24 12.69
C ALA A 67 -11.43 6.59 12.29
N LEU A 68 -11.24 6.85 10.99
CA LEU A 68 -10.52 8.02 10.50
C LEU A 68 -11.45 9.21 10.26
N LYS A 69 -10.93 10.41 10.54
CA LYS A 69 -11.61 11.67 10.29
C LYS A 69 -10.71 12.66 9.57
N LYS A 70 -11.34 13.56 8.82
CA LYS A 70 -10.64 14.67 8.18
C LYS A 70 -9.92 15.52 9.23
N GLY A 71 -8.65 15.80 8.99
CA GLY A 71 -7.78 16.57 9.88
C GLY A 71 -6.93 15.74 10.82
N GLU A 72 -7.19 14.43 10.95
CA GLU A 72 -6.40 13.57 11.83
C GLU A 72 -5.00 13.33 11.28
N HIS A 73 -4.05 13.28 12.20
CA HIS A 73 -2.69 12.85 11.91
C HIS A 73 -2.64 11.33 11.99
N VAL A 74 -2.06 10.70 10.98
CA VAL A 74 -2.00 9.25 10.87
C VAL A 74 -0.59 8.81 10.54
N ARG A 75 -0.26 7.59 10.96
CA ARG A 75 0.83 6.81 10.38
C ARG A 75 0.24 5.60 9.68
N PHE A 76 0.85 5.20 8.57
CA PHE A 76 0.35 4.10 7.76
C PHE A 76 1.46 3.34 7.06
N ASP A 77 1.20 2.07 6.85
CA ASP A 77 2.00 1.18 6.00
C ASP A 77 1.29 1.03 4.67
N VAL A 78 2.04 1.15 3.58
CA VAL A 78 1.54 1.10 2.21
C VAL A 78 2.42 0.19 1.37
N ILE A 79 1.80 -0.58 0.49
CA ILE A 79 2.49 -1.38 -0.53
C ILE A 79 2.09 -0.89 -1.92
N GLN A 80 2.95 -1.12 -2.91
CA GLN A 80 2.53 -1.07 -4.31
C GLN A 80 1.98 -2.44 -4.71
N ASP A 81 0.68 -2.51 -4.92
CA ASP A 81 0.03 -3.66 -5.58
C ASP A 81 -0.03 -3.39 -7.10
N THR A 82 -0.39 -4.41 -7.85
CA THR A 82 -0.62 -4.39 -9.31
C THR A 82 -1.58 -3.29 -9.77
N GLN A 83 -2.49 -2.84 -8.90
CA GLN A 83 -3.49 -1.80 -9.19
C GLN A 83 -3.09 -0.40 -8.70
N GLY A 84 -2.04 -0.27 -7.87
CA GLY A 84 -1.62 0.98 -7.26
C GLY A 84 -1.31 0.87 -5.77
N PRO A 85 -1.19 2.01 -5.05
CA PRO A 85 -0.84 2.00 -3.64
C PRO A 85 -2.01 1.57 -2.75
N VAL A 86 -1.74 0.59 -1.90
CA VAL A 86 -2.71 0.04 -0.95
C VAL A 86 -2.15 0.15 0.46
N ILE A 87 -2.89 0.85 1.33
CA ILE A 87 -2.62 0.90 2.76
C ILE A 87 -2.99 -0.44 3.38
N THR A 88 -2.00 -1.08 4.01
CA THR A 88 -2.16 -2.37 4.70
C THR A 88 -2.39 -2.20 6.19
N LYS A 89 -1.99 -1.05 6.75
CA LYS A 89 -2.21 -0.68 8.13
C LYS A 89 -2.27 0.84 8.24
N ILE A 90 -3.21 1.36 9.02
CA ILE A 90 -3.31 2.78 9.33
C ILE A 90 -3.77 2.96 10.76
N GLU A 91 -3.20 3.95 11.45
CA GLU A 91 -3.54 4.28 12.82
C GLU A 91 -3.40 5.78 13.06
N GLU A 92 -4.30 6.31 13.87
CA GLU A 92 -4.25 7.69 14.35
C GLU A 92 -2.99 7.90 15.21
N LEU A 93 -2.36 9.05 15.04
CA LEU A 93 -1.28 9.51 15.89
C LEU A 93 -1.86 10.33 17.05
N PRO A 94 -1.45 10.06 18.30
CA PRO A 94 -1.87 10.83 19.47
C PRO A 94 -1.34 12.28 19.46
#